data_AF-Q14QL4-F1
#
_entry.id   AF-Q14QL4-F1
#
_cell.length_a   1.000
_cell.length_b   1.000
_cell.length_c   1.000
_cell.angle_alpha   90.00
_cell.angle_beta   90.00
_cell.angle_gamma   90.00
#
_symmetry.space_group_name_H-M   'P 1'
#
loop_
_entity.id
_entity.type
_entity.pdbx_description
1 polymer ?
#
loop_
_entity_poly.entity_id
_entity_poly.type
_entity_poly.pdbx_seq_one_letter_code
_entity_poly.pdbx_strand_id
1 'polypeptide(L)'
;MIDPPRPEAVEAVRKAHEAGNRVIMIMITGDHKATVLAIAKELRLAVSEANVLSGHQTDKMDNHKLQEKLRDVSVFARVNPDHKTRIVECLQSMNYVVSMAGDGVNDAPSLSKADIGVAMGITGTDVSKEAANIILQDDNFSTIIRGVEEGRNVYHKIKRVIAFVCIAQLANVLAFIIISVITKIKPFDSVNILWFNLVIETLMSISIGLGNNDNGLMLEKPRSKKETFFTNSLVTILYLAFVTAASVIGTFFIGKNIFHNIEDAKIATILVMACSPVIFAFAIQLPNYRIKTQYNVAPTNYYLLGASLIALILNFLMVYTPGLNLIFLTTTKEYKFDTSPLLSWQMTVVSLGMMVLPLLMLLGYDAFRKLIRR
;
A
#
# COMPACT_ATOMS: atom_id res chain seq x y z
N MET A 1 -21.86 38.71 -19.62
CA MET A 1 -21.59 37.34 -20.10
C MET A 1 -20.76 36.67 -19.01
N ILE A 2 -21.18 35.51 -18.50
CA ILE A 2 -20.47 34.76 -17.45
C ILE A 2 -19.76 33.59 -18.15
N ASP A 3 -18.51 33.32 -17.79
CA ASP A 3 -17.79 32.14 -18.24
C ASP A 3 -18.28 30.93 -17.42
N PRO A 4 -18.94 29.94 -18.04
CA PRO A 4 -19.51 28.81 -17.30
C PRO A 4 -18.39 27.89 -16.76
N PRO A 5 -18.62 27.21 -15.62
CA PRO A 5 -17.69 26.19 -15.16
C PRO A 5 -17.58 25.06 -16.17
N ARG A 6 -16.35 24.62 -16.44
CA ARG A 6 -16.13 23.51 -17.36
C ARG A 6 -16.75 22.20 -16.82
N PRO A 7 -17.32 21.34 -17.66
CA PRO A 7 -17.97 20.09 -17.23
C PRO A 7 -17.07 19.20 -16.35
N GLU A 8 -15.78 19.13 -16.66
CA GLU A 8 -14.79 18.37 -15.91
C GLU A 8 -14.55 18.91 -14.49
N ALA A 9 -14.66 20.24 -14.30
CA ALA A 9 -14.54 20.86 -12.99
C ALA A 9 -15.76 20.53 -12.13
N VAL A 10 -16.97 20.56 -12.72
CA VAL A 10 -18.21 20.14 -12.05
C VAL A 10 -18.10 18.68 -11.58
N GLU A 11 -17.63 17.81 -12.47
CA GLU A 11 -17.46 16.38 -12.17
C GLU A 11 -16.41 16.13 -11.06
N ALA A 12 -15.30 16.86 -11.09
CA ALA A 12 -14.28 16.76 -10.05
C ALA A 12 -14.81 17.21 -8.68
N VAL A 13 -15.54 18.33 -8.62
CA VAL A 13 -16.15 18.83 -7.38
C VAL A 13 -17.18 17.82 -6.87
N ARG A 14 -18.00 17.24 -7.76
CA ARG A 14 -18.95 16.19 -7.40
C ARG A 14 -18.25 15.00 -6.76
N LYS A 15 -17.20 14.45 -7.38
CA LYS A 15 -16.43 13.31 -6.83
C LYS A 15 -15.73 13.66 -5.52
N ALA A 16 -15.22 14.88 -5.37
CA ALA A 16 -14.64 15.35 -4.12
C ALA A 16 -15.67 15.42 -2.98
N HIS A 17 -16.90 15.87 -3.29
CA HIS A 17 -18.01 15.85 -2.32
C HIS A 17 -18.47 14.43 -1.98
N GLU A 18 -18.53 13.52 -2.95
CA GLU A 18 -18.85 12.10 -2.73
C GLU A 18 -17.82 11.40 -1.83
N ALA A 19 -16.57 11.86 -1.84
CA ALA A 19 -15.57 11.41 -0.90
C ALA A 19 -15.88 11.80 0.56
N GLY A 20 -16.90 12.62 0.85
CA GLY A 20 -17.39 12.87 2.21
C GLY A 20 -16.51 13.81 3.03
N ASN A 21 -16.16 14.97 2.46
CA ASN A 21 -15.25 15.98 3.04
C ASN A 21 -13.84 15.47 3.32
N ARG A 22 -13.44 14.37 2.66
CA ARG A 22 -12.07 13.83 2.71
C ARG A 22 -11.12 14.52 1.75
N VAL A 23 -11.68 15.17 0.73
CA VAL A 23 -11.00 16.03 -0.23
C VAL A 23 -11.69 17.38 -0.14
N ILE A 24 -10.93 18.42 0.18
CA ILE A 24 -11.44 19.80 0.28
C ILE A 24 -10.95 20.53 -0.96
N MET A 25 -11.89 21.08 -1.72
CA MET A 25 -11.61 21.85 -2.93
C MET A 25 -11.64 23.33 -2.57
N ILE A 26 -10.56 24.05 -2.88
CA ILE A 26 -10.43 25.48 -2.64
C ILE A 26 -10.24 26.18 -3.99
N MET A 27 -11.11 27.15 -4.27
CA MET A 27 -11.04 27.98 -5.45
C MET A 27 -10.24 29.25 -5.15
N ILE A 28 -9.21 29.53 -5.94
CA ILE A 28 -8.33 30.70 -5.78
C ILE A 28 -8.18 31.39 -7.14
N THR A 29 -8.72 32.60 -7.30
CA THR A 29 -8.71 33.33 -8.58
C THR A 29 -8.48 34.84 -8.41
N GLY A 30 -7.91 35.46 -9.45
CA GLY A 30 -7.76 36.91 -9.59
C GLY A 30 -9.06 37.64 -9.93
N ASP A 31 -10.12 36.90 -10.26
CA ASP A 31 -11.40 37.47 -10.71
C ASP A 31 -12.16 38.22 -9.63
N HIS A 32 -13.13 39.03 -10.06
CA HIS A 32 -14.01 39.78 -9.17
C HIS A 32 -14.90 38.87 -8.32
N LYS A 33 -15.04 39.23 -7.04
CA LYS A 33 -15.82 38.51 -6.03
C LYS A 33 -17.22 38.08 -6.50
N ALA A 34 -17.95 38.95 -7.22
CA ALA A 34 -19.30 38.67 -7.69
C ALA A 34 -19.35 37.50 -8.70
N THR A 35 -18.42 37.48 -9.67
CA THR A 35 -18.32 36.40 -10.67
C THR A 35 -17.94 35.08 -10.02
N VAL A 36 -16.95 35.12 -9.13
CA VAL A 36 -16.45 33.95 -8.42
C VAL A 36 -17.52 33.34 -7.53
N LEU A 37 -18.30 34.17 -6.83
CA LEU A 37 -19.41 33.70 -6.01
C LEU A 37 -20.48 32.96 -6.83
N ALA A 38 -20.79 33.45 -8.03
CA ALA A 38 -21.77 32.80 -8.90
C ALA A 38 -21.30 31.39 -9.29
N ILE A 39 -20.06 31.26 -9.76
CA ILE A 39 -19.46 29.97 -10.13
C ILE A 39 -19.33 29.05 -8.90
N ALA A 40 -18.89 29.59 -7.76
CA ALA A 40 -18.73 28.82 -6.52
C ALA A 40 -20.06 28.29 -5.98
N LYS A 41 -21.17 29.01 -6.16
CA LYS A 41 -22.51 28.53 -5.81
C LYS A 41 -22.95 27.38 -6.72
N GLU A 42 -22.68 27.50 -8.02
CA GLU A 42 -22.98 26.44 -9.00
C GLU A 42 -22.22 25.15 -8.69
N LEU A 43 -20.93 25.28 -8.32
CA LEU A 43 -20.09 24.16 -7.89
C LEU A 43 -20.37 23.69 -6.45
N ARG A 44 -21.27 24.35 -5.70
CA ARG A 44 -21.54 24.08 -4.28
C ARG A 44 -20.30 24.20 -3.36
N LEU A 45 -19.34 25.04 -3.74
CA LEU A 45 -18.18 25.36 -2.91
C LEU A 45 -18.48 26.45 -1.90
N ALA A 46 -19.41 27.37 -2.19
CA ALA A 46 -19.84 28.44 -1.30
C ALA A 46 -21.36 28.56 -1.23
N VAL A 47 -21.90 28.78 -0.03
CA VAL A 47 -23.33 29.00 0.20
C VAL A 47 -23.68 30.49 0.12
N SER A 48 -22.79 31.35 0.64
CA SER A 48 -23.02 32.79 0.74
C SER A 48 -21.73 33.60 0.55
N GLU A 49 -21.86 34.92 0.48
CA GLU A 49 -20.70 35.84 0.43
C GLU A 49 -19.77 35.75 1.62
N ALA A 50 -20.24 35.23 2.76
CA ALA A 50 -19.43 35.01 3.96
C ALA A 50 -18.37 33.92 3.74
N ASN A 51 -18.56 33.04 2.76
CA ASN A 51 -17.63 31.97 2.39
C ASN A 51 -16.64 32.39 1.30
N VAL A 52 -16.56 33.70 0.97
CA VAL A 52 -15.64 34.22 -0.05
C VAL A 52 -14.78 35.34 0.54
N LEU A 53 -13.47 35.14 0.56
CA LEU A 53 -12.49 36.14 0.97
C LEU A 53 -11.85 36.83 -0.23
N SER A 54 -11.65 38.14 -0.15
CA SER A 54 -10.85 38.86 -1.14
C SER A 54 -9.37 38.91 -0.75
N GLY A 55 -8.47 39.09 -1.73
CA GLY A 55 -7.04 39.27 -1.47
C GLY A 55 -6.74 40.35 -0.41
N HIS A 56 -7.38 41.51 -0.52
CA HIS A 56 -7.23 42.59 0.46
C HIS A 56 -7.76 42.22 1.87
N GLN A 57 -8.78 41.35 1.98
CA GLN A 57 -9.19 40.83 3.29
C GLN A 57 -8.15 39.85 3.85
N THR A 58 -7.54 39.02 2.98
CA THR A 58 -6.44 38.11 3.34
C THR A 58 -5.21 38.88 3.84
N ASP A 59 -4.88 40.02 3.23
CA ASP A 59 -3.76 40.89 3.66
C ASP A 59 -3.92 41.43 5.08
N LYS A 60 -5.16 41.77 5.47
CA LYS A 60 -5.46 42.31 6.79
C LYS A 60 -5.46 41.26 7.90
N MET A 61 -5.40 39.98 7.54
CA MET A 61 -5.36 38.88 8.51
C MET A 61 -3.92 38.50 8.78
N ASP A 62 -3.60 38.19 10.03
CA ASP A 62 -2.40 37.43 10.36
C ASP A 62 -2.58 35.95 9.94
N ASN A 63 -1.50 35.17 9.97
CA ASN A 63 -1.55 33.76 9.56
C ASN A 63 -2.45 32.92 10.47
N HIS A 64 -2.58 33.25 11.75
CA HIS A 64 -3.42 32.50 12.68
C HIS A 64 -4.91 32.71 12.38
N LYS A 65 -5.34 33.95 12.14
CA LYS A 65 -6.69 34.29 11.71
C LYS A 65 -7.02 33.71 10.34
N LEU A 66 -6.05 33.72 9.43
CA LEU A 66 -6.23 33.10 8.11
C LEU A 66 -6.45 31.58 8.23
N GLN A 67 -5.69 30.88 9.08
CA GLN A 67 -5.88 29.46 9.37
C GLN A 67 -7.25 29.15 9.99
N GLU A 68 -7.75 30.02 10.88
CA GLU A 68 -9.10 29.88 11.43
C GLU A 68 -10.15 30.00 10.32
N LYS A 69 -10.03 31.02 9.46
CA LYS A 69 -10.96 31.23 8.33
C LYS A 69 -10.89 30.14 7.27
N LEU A 70 -9.73 29.56 7.02
CA LEU A 70 -9.55 28.46 6.07
C LEU A 70 -10.35 27.19 6.43
N ARG A 71 -10.91 27.09 7.64
CA ARG A 71 -11.81 26.00 8.03
C ARG A 71 -13.22 26.14 7.44
N ASP A 72 -13.66 27.38 7.23
CA ASP A 72 -15.03 27.72 6.82
C ASP A 72 -15.12 28.34 5.41
N VAL A 73 -13.98 28.80 4.88
CA VAL A 73 -13.85 29.48 3.59
C VAL A 73 -13.08 28.61 2.61
N SER A 74 -13.70 28.36 1.47
CA SER A 74 -13.17 27.57 0.35
C SER A 74 -12.93 28.41 -0.92
N VAL A 75 -13.21 29.71 -0.89
CA VAL A 75 -13.17 30.56 -2.08
C VAL A 75 -12.42 31.87 -1.82
N PHE A 76 -11.43 32.14 -2.66
CA PHE A 76 -10.59 33.33 -2.61
C PHE A 76 -10.64 34.06 -3.97
N ALA A 77 -11.03 35.33 -3.95
CA ALA A 77 -11.19 36.17 -5.13
C ALA A 77 -10.24 37.37 -5.09
N ARG A 78 -9.97 37.99 -6.25
CA ARG A 78 -9.05 39.14 -6.35
C ARG A 78 -7.69 38.88 -5.68
N VAL A 79 -7.14 37.68 -5.84
CA VAL A 79 -5.86 37.29 -5.25
C VAL A 79 -4.66 37.60 -6.16
N ASN A 80 -3.50 37.87 -5.57
CA ASN A 80 -2.22 37.99 -6.26
C ASN A 80 -1.41 36.67 -6.09
N PRO A 81 -0.26 36.49 -6.78
CA PRO A 81 0.59 35.30 -6.63
C PRO A 81 1.01 35.01 -5.17
N ASP A 82 1.31 36.07 -4.40
CA ASP A 82 1.75 35.93 -3.00
C ASP A 82 0.64 35.35 -2.11
N HIS A 83 -0.62 35.75 -2.34
CA HIS A 83 -1.78 35.19 -1.63
C HIS A 83 -1.93 33.70 -1.91
N LYS A 84 -1.74 33.24 -3.16
CA LYS A 84 -1.85 31.81 -3.51
C LYS A 84 -0.85 31.00 -2.70
N THR A 85 0.41 31.44 -2.70
CA THR A 85 1.51 30.80 -1.96
C THR A 85 1.25 30.81 -0.45
N ARG A 86 0.79 31.94 0.10
CA ARG A 86 0.47 32.10 1.52
C ARG A 86 -0.69 31.19 1.98
N ILE A 87 -1.71 30.99 1.13
CA ILE A 87 -2.81 30.06 1.40
C ILE A 87 -2.29 28.63 1.48
N VAL A 88 -1.45 28.22 0.52
CA VAL A 88 -0.80 26.89 0.51
C VAL A 88 -0.01 26.67 1.80
N GLU A 89 0.80 27.63 2.22
CA GLU A 89 1.59 27.55 3.47
C GLU A 89 0.71 27.42 4.72
N CYS A 90 -0.37 28.20 4.79
CA CYS A 90 -1.30 28.12 5.92
C CYS A 90 -1.95 26.73 5.99
N LEU A 91 -2.41 26.18 4.87
CA LEU A 91 -2.98 24.83 4.80
C LEU A 91 -1.95 23.75 5.19
N GLN A 92 -0.71 23.87 4.72
CA GLN A 92 0.38 22.96 5.10
C GLN A 92 0.67 23.01 6.61
N SER A 93 0.68 24.21 7.21
CA SER A 93 0.88 24.41 8.66
C SER A 93 -0.25 23.80 9.51
N MET A 94 -1.45 23.68 8.94
CA MET A 94 -2.60 22.98 9.55
C MET A 94 -2.51 21.45 9.38
N ASN A 95 -1.38 20.92 8.90
CA ASN A 95 -1.12 19.51 8.60
C ASN A 95 -1.94 18.91 7.45
N TYR A 96 -2.52 19.73 6.57
CA TYR A 96 -3.06 19.22 5.31
C TYR A 96 -1.94 18.81 4.35
N VAL A 97 -2.27 17.93 3.41
CA VAL A 97 -1.48 17.67 2.21
C VAL A 97 -2.17 18.45 1.10
N VAL A 98 -1.44 19.39 0.49
CA VAL A 98 -2.00 20.39 -0.41
C VAL A 98 -1.57 20.09 -1.84
N SER A 99 -2.55 19.93 -2.72
CA SER A 99 -2.34 19.93 -4.17
C SER A 99 -2.78 21.27 -4.74
N MET A 100 -1.94 21.92 -5.53
CA MET A 100 -2.25 23.17 -6.22
C MET A 100 -2.32 22.90 -7.72
N ALA A 101 -3.35 23.41 -8.39
CA ALA A 101 -3.50 23.32 -9.84
C ALA A 101 -3.52 24.73 -10.45
N GLY A 102 -2.79 24.92 -11.54
CA GLY A 102 -2.70 26.22 -12.21
C GLY A 102 -2.11 26.11 -13.62
N ASP A 103 -2.28 27.18 -14.40
CA ASP A 103 -1.88 27.26 -15.80
C ASP A 103 -0.97 28.47 -16.07
N GLY A 104 -1.10 29.55 -15.30
CA GLY A 104 -0.33 30.78 -15.50
C GLY A 104 1.04 30.83 -14.81
N VAL A 105 1.89 31.74 -15.28
CA VAL A 105 3.18 32.10 -14.64
C VAL A 105 2.97 32.55 -13.18
N ASN A 106 1.84 33.20 -12.92
CA ASN A 106 1.40 33.66 -11.60
C ASN A 106 1.16 32.51 -10.60
N ASP A 107 0.97 31.28 -11.08
CA ASP A 107 0.76 30.10 -10.25
C ASP A 107 2.06 29.39 -9.91
N ALA A 108 3.16 29.65 -10.65
CA ALA A 108 4.43 28.94 -10.49
C ALA A 108 4.96 28.93 -9.05
N PRO A 109 4.96 30.04 -8.27
CA PRO A 109 5.39 30.01 -6.87
C PRO A 109 4.54 29.08 -6.01
N SER A 110 3.21 29.12 -6.18
CA SER A 110 2.28 28.29 -5.41
C SER A 110 2.29 26.82 -5.84
N LEU A 111 2.52 26.54 -7.12
CA LEU A 111 2.71 25.19 -7.66
C LEU A 111 3.96 24.54 -7.07
N SER A 112 5.09 25.26 -7.08
CA SER A 112 6.34 24.78 -6.51
C SER A 112 6.27 24.60 -4.99
N LYS A 113 5.45 25.42 -4.31
CA LYS A 113 5.30 25.35 -2.86
C LYS A 113 4.37 24.24 -2.37
N ALA A 114 3.39 23.84 -3.17
CA ALA A 114 2.44 22.79 -2.81
C ALA A 114 3.14 21.45 -2.55
N ASP A 115 2.50 20.56 -1.78
CA ASP A 115 3.03 19.20 -1.62
C ASP A 115 3.03 18.46 -2.98
N ILE A 116 2.06 18.78 -3.85
CA ILE A 116 1.99 18.37 -5.25
C ILE A 116 1.50 19.56 -6.10
N GLY A 117 2.33 20.09 -6.99
CA GLY A 117 1.94 21.06 -8.02
C GLY A 117 1.43 20.35 -9.28
N VAL A 118 0.32 20.82 -9.85
CA VAL A 118 -0.30 20.28 -11.06
C VAL A 118 -0.46 21.38 -12.11
N ALA A 119 0.21 21.24 -13.26
CA ALA A 119 0.09 22.18 -14.37
C ALA A 119 -0.84 21.67 -15.47
N MET A 120 -1.50 22.59 -16.18
CA MET A 120 -2.23 22.29 -17.41
C MET A 120 -1.26 22.06 -18.58
N GLY A 121 -1.51 21.04 -19.38
CA GLY A 121 -0.65 20.63 -20.50
C GLY A 121 -0.85 21.48 -21.75
N ILE A 122 -2.09 21.84 -22.07
CA ILE A 122 -2.44 22.59 -23.29
C ILE A 122 -2.41 24.09 -22.98
N THR A 123 -3.16 24.52 -21.97
CA THR A 123 -3.30 25.94 -21.60
C THR A 123 -2.17 26.45 -20.70
N GLY A 124 -1.42 25.56 -20.06
CA GLY A 124 -0.36 25.95 -19.14
C GLY A 124 0.87 26.53 -19.84
N THR A 125 1.39 27.62 -19.27
CA THR A 125 2.66 28.22 -19.66
C THR A 125 3.86 27.30 -19.37
N ASP A 126 4.98 27.48 -20.06
CA ASP A 126 6.17 26.67 -19.80
C ASP A 126 6.67 26.84 -18.36
N VAL A 127 6.57 28.04 -17.81
CA VAL A 127 6.95 28.33 -16.42
C VAL A 127 6.09 27.56 -15.41
N SER A 128 4.78 27.45 -15.65
CA SER A 128 3.90 26.69 -14.74
C SER A 128 4.14 25.19 -14.85
N LYS A 129 4.44 24.67 -16.06
CA LYS A 129 4.81 23.27 -16.29
C LYS A 129 6.14 22.89 -15.62
N GLU A 130 7.15 23.76 -15.71
CA GLU A 130 8.44 23.54 -15.03
C GLU A 130 8.32 23.60 -13.50
N ALA A 131 7.40 24.42 -12.97
CA ALA A 131 7.18 24.55 -11.53
C ALA A 131 6.36 23.40 -10.92
N ALA A 132 5.64 22.61 -11.73
CA ALA A 132 4.73 21.56 -11.27
C ALA A 132 5.42 20.18 -11.15
N ASN A 133 4.86 19.29 -10.34
CA ASN A 133 5.29 17.89 -10.25
C ASN A 133 4.56 16.98 -11.24
N ILE A 134 3.35 17.37 -11.65
CA ILE A 134 2.48 16.62 -12.56
C ILE A 134 1.96 17.57 -13.63
N ILE A 135 1.91 17.11 -14.88
CA ILE A 135 1.33 17.84 -16.00
C ILE A 135 0.11 17.07 -16.51
N LEU A 136 -1.05 17.74 -16.58
CA LEU A 136 -2.28 17.20 -17.15
C LEU A 136 -2.30 17.43 -18.66
N GLN A 137 -1.85 16.44 -19.43
CA GLN A 137 -1.75 16.58 -20.90
C GLN A 137 -3.08 16.87 -21.60
N ASP A 138 -4.20 16.53 -20.98
CA ASP A 138 -5.56 16.71 -21.49
C ASP A 138 -6.31 17.91 -20.89
N ASP A 139 -5.66 18.70 -20.03
CA ASP A 139 -6.27 19.79 -19.24
C ASP A 139 -7.52 19.38 -18.43
N ASN A 140 -7.69 18.08 -18.18
CA ASN A 140 -8.88 17.57 -17.54
C ASN A 140 -8.73 17.57 -16.03
N PHE A 141 -9.39 18.52 -15.37
CA PHE A 141 -9.33 18.65 -13.92
C PHE A 141 -9.83 17.40 -13.16
N SER A 142 -10.73 16.60 -13.75
CA SER A 142 -11.20 15.35 -13.13
C SER A 142 -10.09 14.29 -12.98
N THR A 143 -9.02 14.39 -13.77
CA THR A 143 -7.84 13.52 -13.69
C THR A 143 -7.12 13.66 -12.35
N ILE A 144 -7.17 14.83 -11.71
CA ILE A 144 -6.59 15.04 -10.37
C ILE A 144 -7.27 14.13 -9.34
N ILE A 145 -8.61 14.10 -9.35
CA ILE A 145 -9.38 13.29 -8.39
C ILE A 145 -9.14 11.79 -8.62
N ARG A 146 -9.06 11.37 -9.89
CA ARG A 146 -8.66 10.00 -10.23
C ARG A 146 -7.24 9.69 -9.77
N GLY A 147 -6.30 10.63 -9.90
CA GLY A 147 -4.94 10.51 -9.38
C GLY A 147 -4.89 10.32 -7.87
N VAL A 148 -5.75 11.01 -7.11
CA VAL A 148 -5.90 10.80 -5.66
C VAL A 148 -6.39 9.39 -5.35
N GLU A 149 -7.39 8.89 -6.08
CA GLU A 149 -7.90 7.52 -5.93
C GLU A 149 -6.84 6.46 -6.22
N GLU A 150 -6.11 6.59 -7.33
CA GLU A 150 -5.02 5.68 -7.69
C GLU A 150 -3.86 5.77 -6.70
N GLY A 151 -3.49 6.97 -6.25
CA GLY A 151 -2.44 7.17 -5.25
C GLY A 151 -2.77 6.49 -3.92
N ARG A 152 -4.04 6.55 -3.47
CA ARG A 152 -4.51 5.79 -2.30
C ARG A 152 -4.37 4.28 -2.55
N ASN A 153 -4.85 3.79 -3.69
CA ASN A 153 -4.75 2.37 -4.04
C ASN A 153 -3.30 1.86 -4.05
N VAL A 154 -2.39 2.57 -4.70
CA VAL A 154 -0.97 2.23 -4.76
C VAL A 154 -0.36 2.19 -3.35
N TYR A 155 -0.62 3.20 -2.51
CA TYR A 155 -0.12 3.23 -1.13
C TYR A 155 -0.59 2.01 -0.32
N HIS A 156 -1.86 1.63 -0.47
CA HIS A 156 -2.43 0.47 0.21
C HIS A 156 -1.79 -0.85 -0.26
N LYS A 157 -1.54 -1.01 -1.57
CA LYS A 157 -0.84 -2.16 -2.11
C LYS A 157 0.60 -2.24 -1.60
N ILE A 158 1.32 -1.11 -1.55
CA ILE A 158 2.66 -1.03 -0.95
C ILE A 158 2.63 -1.47 0.53
N LYS A 159 1.64 -1.02 1.31
CA LYS A 159 1.50 -1.43 2.72
C LYS A 159 1.29 -2.95 2.85
N ARG A 160 0.53 -3.57 1.94
CA ARG A 160 0.33 -5.04 1.88
C ARG A 160 1.64 -5.78 1.55
N VAL A 161 2.39 -5.29 0.55
CA VAL A 161 3.71 -5.84 0.18
C VAL A 161 4.68 -5.77 1.34
N ILE A 162 4.81 -4.60 1.99
CA ILE A 162 5.70 -4.42 3.15
C ILE A 162 5.32 -5.38 4.27
N ALA A 163 4.02 -5.51 4.58
CA ALA A 163 3.56 -6.45 5.60
C ALA A 163 3.91 -7.90 5.26
N PHE A 164 3.68 -8.33 4.02
CA PHE A 164 4.02 -9.67 3.54
C PHE A 164 5.53 -9.96 3.70
N VAL A 165 6.39 -9.07 3.20
CA VAL A 165 7.84 -9.22 3.31
C VAL A 165 8.30 -9.24 4.78
N CYS A 166 7.79 -8.34 5.62
CA CYS A 166 8.14 -8.33 7.04
C CYS A 166 7.73 -9.62 7.76
N ILE A 167 6.57 -10.20 7.44
CA ILE A 167 6.11 -11.46 8.03
C ILE A 167 7.06 -12.60 7.66
N ALA A 168 7.35 -12.75 6.37
CA ALA A 168 8.21 -13.81 5.86
C ALA A 168 9.63 -13.68 6.43
N GLN A 169 10.20 -12.47 6.45
CA GLN A 169 11.56 -12.27 6.93
C GLN A 169 11.72 -12.42 8.44
N LEU A 170 10.74 -11.94 9.21
CA LEU A 170 10.78 -12.14 10.65
C LEU A 170 10.65 -13.63 10.99
N ALA A 171 9.78 -14.37 10.28
CA ALA A 171 9.68 -15.81 10.44
C ALA A 171 11.00 -16.53 10.08
N ASN A 172 11.64 -16.11 8.99
CA ASN A 172 12.93 -16.62 8.52
C ASN A 172 14.03 -16.46 9.56
N VAL A 173 14.24 -15.23 10.05
CA VAL A 173 15.25 -14.93 11.05
C VAL A 173 15.00 -15.68 12.36
N LEU A 174 13.75 -15.69 12.85
CA LEU A 174 13.39 -16.38 14.08
C LEU A 174 13.63 -17.89 13.98
N ALA A 175 13.15 -18.52 12.91
CA ALA A 175 13.34 -19.96 12.71
C ALA A 175 14.82 -20.32 12.60
N PHE A 176 15.59 -19.54 11.84
CA PHE A 176 17.03 -19.75 11.69
C PHE A 176 17.76 -19.68 13.03
N ILE A 177 17.56 -18.60 13.79
CA ILE A 177 18.25 -18.37 15.06
C ILE A 177 17.86 -19.44 16.07
N ILE A 178 16.56 -19.70 16.25
CA ILE A 178 16.08 -20.64 17.27
C ILE A 178 16.59 -22.05 17.00
N ILE A 179 16.49 -22.55 15.76
CA ILE A 179 17.00 -23.87 15.41
C ILE A 179 18.51 -23.94 15.62
N SER A 180 19.25 -22.93 15.15
CA SER A 180 20.72 -22.91 15.24
C SER A 180 21.21 -22.84 16.68
N VAL A 181 20.58 -22.03 17.53
CA VAL A 181 20.99 -21.86 18.93
C VAL A 181 20.75 -23.14 19.73
N ILE A 182 19.58 -23.77 19.55
CA ILE A 182 19.17 -24.96 20.31
C ILE A 182 19.93 -26.20 19.82
N THR A 183 20.06 -26.37 18.51
CA THR A 183 20.55 -27.64 17.93
C THR A 183 22.00 -27.60 17.49
N LYS A 184 22.61 -26.40 17.43
CA LYS A 184 23.93 -26.15 16.84
C LYS A 184 24.05 -26.55 15.37
N ILE A 185 22.91 -26.72 14.69
CA ILE A 185 22.82 -27.09 13.28
C ILE A 185 22.23 -25.91 12.52
N LYS A 186 22.86 -25.53 11.40
CA LYS A 186 22.27 -24.59 10.44
C LYS A 186 21.05 -25.24 9.74
N PRO A 187 19.83 -24.68 9.82
CA PRO A 187 18.65 -25.28 9.20
C PRO A 187 18.65 -25.16 7.67
N PHE A 188 19.19 -24.06 7.13
CA PHE A 188 19.32 -23.81 5.70
C PHE A 188 20.51 -22.89 5.43
N ASP A 189 21.02 -22.94 4.20
CA ASP A 189 22.17 -22.12 3.76
C ASP A 189 21.77 -20.78 3.16
N SER A 190 22.73 -19.86 3.03
CA SER A 190 22.53 -18.52 2.46
C SER A 190 21.91 -18.53 1.07
N VAL A 191 22.18 -19.57 0.27
CA VAL A 191 21.57 -19.75 -1.07
C VAL A 191 20.05 -19.91 -0.98
N ASN A 192 19.55 -20.60 0.05
CA ASN A 192 18.11 -20.76 0.28
C ASN A 192 17.46 -19.44 0.70
N ILE A 193 18.15 -18.68 1.57
CA ILE A 193 17.69 -17.34 1.95
C ILE A 193 17.61 -16.44 0.71
N LEU A 194 18.62 -16.49 -0.17
CA LEU A 194 18.59 -15.75 -1.42
C LEU A 194 17.44 -16.19 -2.33
N TRP A 195 17.16 -17.49 -2.42
CA TRP A 195 16.02 -18.02 -3.19
C TRP A 195 14.69 -17.49 -2.67
N PHE A 196 14.47 -17.52 -1.35
CA PHE A 196 13.25 -16.99 -0.74
C PHE A 196 13.09 -15.50 -1.05
N ASN A 197 14.13 -14.70 -0.82
CA ASN A 197 14.07 -13.24 -0.91
C ASN A 197 13.99 -12.75 -2.36
N LEU A 198 14.80 -13.33 -3.24
CA LEU A 198 14.97 -12.81 -4.59
C LEU A 198 13.93 -13.38 -5.56
N VAL A 199 13.60 -14.66 -5.42
CA VAL A 199 12.70 -15.34 -6.37
C VAL A 199 11.27 -15.33 -5.85
N ILE A 200 11.05 -15.97 -4.70
CA ILE A 200 9.69 -16.20 -4.19
C ILE A 200 9.05 -14.90 -3.70
N GLU A 201 9.73 -14.14 -2.83
CA GLU A 201 9.19 -12.90 -2.28
C GLU A 201 8.99 -11.83 -3.35
N THR A 202 9.90 -11.69 -4.32
CA THR A 202 9.75 -10.75 -5.44
C THR A 202 8.53 -11.08 -6.29
N LEU A 203 8.38 -12.36 -6.68
CA LEU A 203 7.24 -12.82 -7.48
C LEU A 203 5.91 -12.53 -6.78
N MET A 204 5.85 -12.82 -5.48
CA MET A 204 4.68 -12.53 -4.66
C MET A 204 4.44 -11.02 -4.51
N SER A 205 5.47 -10.23 -4.21
CA SER A 205 5.37 -8.78 -4.01
C SER A 205 4.84 -8.04 -5.25
N ILE A 206 5.33 -8.40 -6.44
CA ILE A 206 4.84 -7.82 -7.70
C ILE A 206 3.37 -8.17 -7.90
N SER A 207 2.99 -9.44 -7.67
CA SER A 207 1.61 -9.89 -7.86
C SER A 207 0.60 -9.26 -6.89
N ILE A 208 1.03 -8.98 -5.65
CA ILE A 208 0.24 -8.20 -4.68
C ILE A 208 0.07 -6.76 -5.18
N GLY A 209 1.13 -6.16 -5.72
CA GLY A 209 1.12 -4.80 -6.28
C GLY A 209 0.22 -4.65 -7.52
N LEU A 210 0.10 -5.69 -8.34
CA LEU A 210 -0.77 -5.74 -9.52
C LEU A 210 -2.22 -6.10 -9.20
N GLY A 211 -2.56 -6.33 -7.93
CA GLY A 211 -3.93 -6.63 -7.54
C GLY A 211 -4.94 -5.54 -7.89
N ASN A 212 -6.21 -5.92 -7.92
CA ASN A 212 -7.30 -4.98 -8.19
C ASN A 212 -7.31 -3.84 -7.16
N ASN A 213 -7.84 -2.69 -7.59
CA ASN A 213 -8.05 -1.54 -6.73
C ASN A 213 -9.14 -1.85 -5.67
N ASP A 214 -8.90 -1.39 -4.45
CA ASP A 214 -9.90 -1.45 -3.38
C ASP A 214 -10.89 -0.30 -3.63
N ASN A 215 -12.13 -0.66 -3.98
CA ASN A 215 -13.22 0.34 -4.09
C ASN A 215 -13.40 1.06 -2.74
N GLY A 216 -13.90 2.29 -2.70
CA GLY A 216 -14.27 2.95 -1.44
C GLY A 216 -13.14 3.57 -0.61
N LEU A 217 -11.88 3.47 -1.04
CA LEU A 217 -10.75 4.17 -0.41
C LEU A 217 -10.92 5.70 -0.39
N MET A 218 -11.72 6.25 -1.30
CA MET A 218 -12.05 7.68 -1.32
C MET A 218 -12.85 8.14 -0.10
N LEU A 219 -13.62 7.25 0.53
CA LEU A 219 -14.42 7.55 1.74
C LEU A 219 -13.58 7.54 3.04
N GLU A 220 -12.38 6.95 2.98
CA GLU A 220 -11.46 6.92 4.11
C GLU A 220 -10.83 8.30 4.37
N LYS A 221 -10.45 8.54 5.63
CA LYS A 221 -9.72 9.75 6.01
C LYS A 221 -8.38 9.79 5.29
N PRO A 222 -7.94 10.97 4.79
CA PRO A 222 -6.56 11.13 4.38
C PRO A 222 -5.63 10.67 5.50
N ARG A 223 -4.58 9.92 5.14
CA ARG A 223 -3.60 9.43 6.09
C ARG A 223 -2.97 10.59 6.86
N SER A 224 -2.66 10.36 8.12
CA SER A 224 -1.88 11.34 8.89
C SER A 224 -0.42 11.33 8.40
N LYS A 225 0.25 12.50 8.43
CA LYS A 225 1.71 12.58 8.22
C LYS A 225 2.49 11.75 9.26
N LYS A 226 1.89 11.46 10.42
CA LYS A 226 2.50 10.63 11.49
C LYS A 226 2.25 9.13 11.35
N GLU A 227 1.40 8.70 10.41
CA GLU A 227 1.10 7.28 10.24
C GLU A 227 2.30 6.55 9.60
N THR A 228 2.75 5.47 10.22
CA THR A 228 3.75 4.55 9.66
C THR A 228 3.09 3.40 8.91
N PHE A 229 3.85 2.69 8.06
CA PHE A 229 3.38 1.51 7.34
C PHE A 229 2.89 0.37 8.26
N PHE A 230 3.27 0.36 9.53
CA PHE A 230 2.87 -0.67 10.51
C PHE A 230 1.68 -0.27 11.39
N THR A 231 1.18 0.97 11.24
CA THR A 231 0.06 1.47 12.04
C THR A 231 -1.16 0.59 11.80
N ASN A 232 -1.68 0.04 12.90
CA ASN A 232 -2.79 -0.93 12.98
C ASN A 232 -2.49 -2.36 12.47
N SER A 233 -1.35 -2.62 11.83
CA SER A 233 -0.99 -3.95 11.29
C SER A 233 0.09 -4.69 12.08
N LEU A 234 0.83 -4.01 12.96
CA LEU A 234 1.96 -4.59 13.70
C LEU A 234 1.61 -5.90 14.42
N VAL A 235 0.48 -5.95 15.15
CA VAL A 235 0.07 -7.15 15.90
C VAL A 235 -0.18 -8.34 14.96
N THR A 236 -0.87 -8.11 13.84
CA THR A 236 -1.11 -9.16 12.84
C THR A 236 0.19 -9.63 12.20
N ILE A 237 1.12 -8.72 11.90
CA ILE A 237 2.43 -9.03 11.34
C ILE A 237 3.24 -9.90 12.30
N LEU A 238 3.35 -9.48 13.57
CA LEU A 238 4.08 -10.23 14.58
C LEU A 238 3.46 -11.61 14.82
N TYR A 239 2.14 -11.67 14.99
CA TYR A 239 1.43 -12.92 15.19
C TYR A 239 1.70 -13.92 14.05
N LEU A 240 1.52 -13.49 12.80
CA LEU A 240 1.70 -14.39 11.65
C LEU A 240 3.16 -14.80 11.46
N ALA A 241 4.11 -13.90 11.75
CA ALA A 241 5.54 -14.21 11.72
C ALA A 241 5.91 -15.27 12.77
N PHE A 242 5.41 -15.14 14.01
CA PHE A 242 5.65 -16.13 15.06
C PHE A 242 5.02 -17.48 14.75
N VAL A 243 3.79 -17.50 14.23
CA VAL A 243 3.12 -18.76 13.85
C VAL A 243 3.86 -19.44 12.70
N THR A 244 4.29 -18.67 11.69
CA THR A 244 5.09 -19.20 10.58
C THR A 244 6.44 -19.73 11.07
N ALA A 245 7.14 -19.00 11.92
CA ALA A 245 8.39 -19.45 12.54
C ALA A 245 8.18 -20.74 13.35
N ALA A 246 7.13 -20.81 14.18
CA ALA A 246 6.80 -21.99 14.96
C ALA A 246 6.50 -23.20 14.08
N SER A 247 5.85 -22.98 12.93
CA SER A 247 5.59 -24.05 11.97
C SER A 247 6.90 -24.61 11.37
N VAL A 248 7.80 -23.73 10.96
CA VAL A 248 9.11 -24.09 10.43
C VAL A 248 9.96 -24.82 11.49
N ILE A 249 10.02 -24.28 12.71
CA ILE A 249 10.75 -24.87 13.83
C ILE A 249 10.18 -26.24 14.19
N GLY A 250 8.85 -26.36 14.28
CA GLY A 250 8.17 -27.62 14.55
C GLY A 250 8.50 -28.67 13.50
N THR A 251 8.55 -28.28 12.22
CA THR A 251 8.91 -29.17 11.10
C THR A 251 10.33 -29.72 11.27
N PHE A 252 11.30 -28.86 11.62
CA PHE A 252 12.67 -29.28 11.87
C PHE A 252 12.78 -30.28 13.03
N PHE A 253 12.12 -29.99 14.16
CA PHE A 253 12.17 -30.87 15.33
C PHE A 253 11.42 -32.19 15.12
N ILE A 254 10.34 -32.19 14.35
CA ILE A 254 9.66 -33.44 13.94
C ILE A 254 10.61 -34.29 13.11
N GLY A 255 11.24 -33.73 12.07
CA GLY A 255 12.22 -34.46 11.26
C GLY A 255 13.40 -35.01 12.07
N LYS A 256 13.94 -34.20 12.98
CA LYS A 256 15.08 -34.59 13.82
C LYS A 256 14.72 -35.63 14.89
N ASN A 257 13.63 -35.43 15.63
CA ASN A 257 13.33 -36.21 16.84
C ASN A 257 12.44 -37.43 16.56
N ILE A 258 11.52 -37.34 15.59
CA ILE A 258 10.60 -38.43 15.27
C ILE A 258 11.19 -39.32 14.17
N PHE A 259 11.70 -38.72 13.10
CA PHE A 259 12.21 -39.46 11.94
C PHE A 259 13.72 -39.67 11.96
N HIS A 260 14.42 -39.13 12.97
CA HIS A 260 15.87 -39.28 13.18
C HIS A 260 16.73 -38.94 11.95
N ASN A 261 16.22 -38.11 11.04
CA ASN A 261 16.89 -37.73 9.81
C ASN A 261 17.01 -36.21 9.70
N ILE A 262 18.24 -35.73 9.88
CA ILE A 262 18.55 -34.29 9.90
C ILE A 262 18.50 -33.70 8.49
N GLU A 263 18.85 -34.46 7.45
CA GLU A 263 18.83 -33.98 6.06
C GLU A 263 17.38 -33.73 5.62
N ASP A 264 16.50 -34.70 5.84
CA ASP A 264 15.07 -34.56 5.58
C ASP A 264 14.47 -33.40 6.38
N ALA A 265 14.87 -33.24 7.65
CA ALA A 265 14.43 -32.12 8.48
C ALA A 265 14.79 -30.76 7.86
N LYS A 266 16.01 -30.60 7.33
CA LYS A 266 16.45 -29.37 6.67
C LYS A 266 15.67 -29.10 5.39
N ILE A 267 15.52 -30.11 4.53
CA ILE A 267 14.79 -29.98 3.26
C ILE A 267 13.32 -29.64 3.51
N ALA A 268 12.68 -30.30 4.49
CA ALA A 268 11.32 -29.99 4.91
C ALA A 268 11.19 -28.54 5.42
N THR A 269 12.16 -28.09 6.22
CA THR A 269 12.21 -26.73 6.76
C THR A 269 12.30 -25.68 5.65
N ILE A 270 13.16 -25.93 4.65
CA ILE A 270 13.29 -25.08 3.45
C ILE A 270 11.98 -25.01 2.69
N LEU A 271 11.35 -26.17 2.44
CA LEU A 271 10.09 -26.24 1.70
C LEU A 271 8.97 -25.51 2.47
N VAL A 272 8.85 -25.72 3.78
CA VAL A 272 7.82 -25.05 4.61
C VAL A 272 8.04 -23.53 4.64
N MET A 273 9.28 -23.07 4.79
CA MET A 273 9.62 -21.65 4.74
C MET A 273 9.26 -21.02 3.40
N ALA A 274 9.54 -21.70 2.29
CA ALA A 274 9.30 -21.17 0.95
C ALA A 274 7.82 -21.15 0.57
N CYS A 275 7.06 -22.19 0.96
CA CYS A 275 5.67 -22.37 0.54
C CYS A 275 4.65 -21.74 1.48
N SER A 276 4.91 -21.65 2.79
CA SER A 276 3.92 -21.14 3.74
C SER A 276 3.53 -19.68 3.47
N PRO A 277 4.47 -18.74 3.23
CA PRO A 277 4.14 -17.36 2.85
C PRO A 277 3.30 -17.26 1.59
N VAL A 278 3.57 -18.11 0.59
CA VAL A 278 2.79 -18.15 -0.66
C VAL A 278 1.34 -18.50 -0.38
N ILE A 279 1.09 -19.48 0.51
CA ILE A 279 -0.26 -19.96 0.82
C ILE A 279 -1.07 -18.92 1.60
N PHE A 280 -0.47 -18.28 2.62
CA PHE A 280 -1.22 -17.29 3.41
C PHE A 280 -1.27 -15.90 2.77
N ALA A 281 -0.54 -15.64 1.67
CA ALA A 281 -0.53 -14.32 1.01
C ALA A 281 -1.93 -13.80 0.65
N PHE A 282 -2.86 -14.69 0.26
CA PHE A 282 -4.25 -14.33 -0.03
C PHE A 282 -5.06 -13.91 1.21
N ALA A 283 -4.65 -14.38 2.38
CA ALA A 283 -5.37 -14.17 3.63
C ALA A 283 -4.86 -12.97 4.42
N ILE A 284 -3.75 -12.33 4.01
CA ILE A 284 -3.26 -11.10 4.66
C ILE A 284 -4.26 -9.97 4.43
N GLN A 285 -5.14 -9.76 5.42
CA GLN A 285 -6.03 -8.62 5.48
C GLN A 285 -5.47 -7.61 6.49
N LEU A 286 -5.03 -6.45 6.01
CA LEU A 286 -4.55 -5.40 6.91
C LEU A 286 -5.72 -4.83 7.73
N PRO A 287 -5.57 -4.64 9.06
CA PRO A 287 -6.66 -4.12 9.88
C PRO A 287 -6.99 -2.67 9.53
N ASN A 288 -8.21 -2.46 9.02
CA ASN A 288 -9.03 -1.22 9.03
C ASN A 288 -9.99 -1.12 7.84
N TYR A 289 -10.01 -2.11 6.94
CA TYR A 289 -10.92 -2.07 5.81
C TYR A 289 -12.37 -2.31 6.24
N ARG A 290 -13.06 -1.19 6.47
CA ARG A 290 -14.52 -1.12 6.59
C ARG A 290 -15.13 -1.13 5.20
N ILE A 291 -14.89 -2.20 4.46
CA ILE A 291 -15.72 -2.52 3.30
C ILE A 291 -16.25 -3.91 3.56
N LYS A 292 -17.57 -3.98 3.60
CA LYS A 292 -18.35 -5.22 3.61
C LYS A 292 -18.05 -6.00 2.33
N THR A 293 -16.89 -6.59 2.18
CA THR A 293 -16.77 -7.78 1.36
C THR A 293 -17.17 -8.94 2.25
N GLN A 294 -18.48 -9.21 2.22
CA GLN A 294 -18.99 -10.56 2.43
C GLN A 294 -18.04 -11.51 1.70
N TYR A 295 -17.40 -12.40 2.46
CA TYR A 295 -17.05 -13.77 2.06
C TYR A 295 -16.77 -14.03 0.56
N ASN A 296 -15.96 -13.21 -0.11
CA ASN A 296 -15.33 -13.63 -1.35
C ASN A 296 -13.97 -14.20 -0.98
N VAL A 297 -14.01 -15.48 -0.60
CA VAL A 297 -12.86 -16.36 -0.39
C VAL A 297 -12.22 -16.74 -1.74
N ALA A 298 -12.82 -16.32 -2.86
CA ALA A 298 -12.22 -16.43 -4.19
C ALA A 298 -11.09 -15.40 -4.33
N PRO A 299 -9.90 -15.79 -4.82
CA PRO A 299 -8.83 -14.84 -5.10
C PRO A 299 -9.30 -13.90 -6.21
N THR A 300 -9.78 -12.72 -5.84
CA THR A 300 -10.14 -11.65 -6.77
C THR A 300 -8.93 -11.17 -7.57
N ASN A 301 -7.72 -11.45 -7.07
CA ASN A 301 -6.46 -11.16 -7.74
C ASN A 301 -5.92 -12.39 -8.48
N TYR A 302 -6.21 -12.49 -9.77
CA TYR A 302 -5.72 -13.56 -10.64
C TYR A 302 -4.19 -13.51 -10.84
N TYR A 303 -3.56 -12.33 -10.75
CA TYR A 303 -2.09 -12.22 -10.77
C TYR A 303 -1.46 -12.90 -9.57
N LEU A 304 -2.01 -12.68 -8.37
CA LEU A 304 -1.55 -13.35 -7.14
C LEU A 304 -1.76 -14.87 -7.22
N LEU A 305 -2.89 -15.31 -7.78
CA LEU A 305 -3.15 -16.74 -8.02
C LEU A 305 -2.10 -17.36 -8.94
N GLY A 306 -1.87 -16.77 -10.12
CA GLY A 306 -0.87 -17.24 -11.07
C GLY A 306 0.54 -17.24 -10.47
N ALA A 307 0.94 -16.15 -9.82
CA ALA A 307 2.23 -16.03 -9.15
C ALA A 307 2.41 -17.06 -8.03
N SER A 308 1.37 -17.34 -7.25
CA SER A 308 1.42 -18.34 -6.18
C SER A 308 1.57 -19.75 -6.74
N LEU A 309 0.86 -20.09 -7.81
CA LEU A 309 1.01 -21.39 -8.48
C LEU A 309 2.42 -21.56 -9.04
N ILE A 310 2.95 -20.53 -9.71
CA ILE A 310 4.33 -20.53 -10.22
C ILE A 310 5.33 -20.67 -9.06
N ALA A 311 5.16 -19.91 -7.97
CA ALA A 311 6.05 -19.97 -6.80
C ALA A 311 6.06 -21.36 -6.16
N LEU A 312 4.88 -21.98 -5.99
CA LEU A 312 4.77 -23.35 -5.48
C LEU A 312 5.49 -24.32 -6.43
N ILE A 313 5.20 -24.28 -7.73
CA ILE A 313 5.86 -25.14 -8.74
C ILE A 313 7.38 -24.97 -8.67
N LEU A 314 7.89 -23.74 -8.61
CA LEU A 314 9.33 -23.46 -8.52
C LEU A 314 9.95 -24.06 -7.25
N ASN A 315 9.28 -23.95 -6.10
CA ASN A 315 9.75 -24.55 -4.84
C ASN A 315 9.75 -26.08 -4.90
N PHE A 316 8.75 -26.70 -5.52
CA PHE A 316 8.73 -28.14 -5.75
C PHE A 316 9.82 -28.58 -6.73
N LEU A 317 10.03 -27.87 -7.84
CA LEU A 317 11.12 -28.15 -8.78
C LEU A 317 12.49 -28.04 -8.12
N MET A 318 12.71 -27.01 -7.29
CA MET A 318 13.96 -26.84 -6.54
C MET A 318 14.27 -28.07 -5.66
N VAL A 319 13.26 -28.68 -5.05
CA VAL A 319 13.46 -29.84 -4.15
C VAL A 319 13.55 -31.17 -4.89
N TYR A 320 12.69 -31.39 -5.88
CA TYR A 320 12.50 -32.72 -6.50
C TYR A 320 13.23 -32.89 -7.84
N THR A 321 13.76 -31.83 -8.46
CA THR A 321 14.48 -31.94 -9.73
C THR A 321 15.98 -32.23 -9.50
N PRO A 322 16.51 -33.35 -10.01
CA PRO A 322 17.94 -33.65 -9.95
C PRO A 322 18.78 -32.57 -10.65
N GLY A 323 19.89 -32.15 -10.03
CA GLY A 323 20.78 -31.10 -10.53
C GLY A 323 20.47 -29.72 -9.94
N LEU A 324 19.19 -29.30 -9.96
CA LEU A 324 18.77 -28.06 -9.27
C LEU A 324 18.87 -28.21 -7.76
N ASN A 325 18.43 -29.35 -7.23
CA ASN A 325 18.59 -29.70 -5.83
C ASN A 325 20.06 -29.62 -5.35
N LEU A 326 21.03 -29.95 -6.21
CA LEU A 326 22.45 -29.92 -5.88
C LEU A 326 22.94 -28.47 -5.66
N ILE A 327 22.46 -27.54 -6.48
CA ILE A 327 22.84 -26.13 -6.41
C ILE A 327 22.22 -25.46 -5.18
N PHE A 328 20.94 -25.75 -4.91
CA PHE A 328 20.17 -25.02 -3.88
C PHE A 328 20.15 -25.68 -2.51
N LEU A 329 20.16 -27.02 -2.42
CA LEU A 329 19.98 -27.73 -1.16
C LEU A 329 21.27 -28.18 -0.49
N THR A 330 22.42 -28.21 -1.20
CA THR A 330 23.77 -28.60 -0.74
C THR A 330 23.85 -29.29 0.64
N THR A 331 23.11 -30.39 0.81
CA THR A 331 23.35 -31.33 1.89
C THR A 331 24.53 -32.18 1.47
N THR A 332 25.51 -32.29 2.35
CA THR A 332 26.79 -32.99 2.23
C THR A 332 26.63 -34.49 1.96
N LYS A 333 26.04 -34.87 0.82
CA LYS A 333 26.14 -36.20 0.25
C LYS A 333 27.06 -36.11 -0.95
N GLU A 334 28.27 -36.63 -0.78
CA GLU A 334 28.99 -37.20 -1.89
C GLU A 334 28.05 -38.15 -2.63
N TYR A 335 27.74 -37.75 -3.86
CA TYR A 335 27.20 -38.53 -4.96
C TYR A 335 27.00 -40.03 -4.68
N LYS A 336 25.77 -40.40 -4.33
CA LYS A 336 25.17 -41.64 -4.85
C LYS A 336 23.95 -41.23 -5.64
N PHE A 337 23.93 -41.60 -6.92
CA PHE A 337 22.73 -41.63 -7.75
C PHE A 337 21.74 -42.63 -7.17
N ASP A 338 21.20 -42.33 -5.99
CA ASP A 338 20.07 -43.05 -5.45
C ASP A 338 18.83 -42.28 -5.89
N THR A 339 17.99 -42.94 -6.67
CA THR A 339 16.75 -42.39 -7.24
C THR A 339 15.65 -42.18 -6.19
N SER A 340 15.98 -42.41 -4.90
CA SER A 340 15.10 -42.11 -3.79
C SER A 340 14.83 -40.60 -3.68
N PRO A 341 13.57 -40.16 -3.50
CA PRO A 341 13.29 -38.76 -3.23
C PRO A 341 14.07 -38.32 -1.99
N LEU A 342 14.79 -37.20 -2.11
CA LEU A 342 15.58 -36.59 -1.03
C LEU A 342 14.76 -36.27 0.23
N LEU A 343 13.44 -36.19 0.09
CA LEU A 343 12.50 -36.03 1.19
C LEU A 343 11.67 -37.30 1.33
N SER A 344 11.69 -37.94 2.50
CA SER A 344 10.79 -39.04 2.79
C SER A 344 9.32 -38.65 2.61
N TRP A 345 8.48 -39.61 2.21
CA TRP A 345 7.03 -39.37 2.03
C TRP A 345 6.38 -38.88 3.34
N GLN A 346 6.88 -39.35 4.49
CA GLN A 346 6.42 -38.95 5.82
C GLN A 346 6.68 -37.46 6.05
N MET A 347 7.90 -37.00 5.77
CA MET A 347 8.26 -35.59 5.90
C MET A 347 7.58 -34.71 4.85
N THR A 348 7.25 -35.25 3.68
CA THR A 348 6.43 -34.55 2.68
C THR A 348 5.03 -34.25 3.25
N VAL A 349 4.38 -35.25 3.87
CA VAL A 349 3.06 -35.07 4.51
C VAL A 349 3.11 -34.07 5.66
N VAL A 350 4.13 -34.17 6.53
CA VAL A 350 4.34 -33.19 7.60
C VAL A 350 4.51 -31.79 7.03
N SER A 351 5.35 -31.64 6.01
CA SER A 351 5.62 -30.34 5.36
C SER A 351 4.34 -29.72 4.80
N LEU A 352 3.51 -30.49 4.10
CA LEU A 352 2.23 -30.02 3.57
C LEU A 352 1.29 -29.54 4.67
N GLY A 353 1.18 -30.27 5.78
CA GLY A 353 0.36 -29.86 6.93
C GLY A 353 0.89 -28.58 7.59
N MET A 354 2.19 -28.50 7.80
CA MET A 354 2.85 -27.38 8.46
C MET A 354 2.82 -26.10 7.60
N MET A 355 2.88 -26.20 6.27
CA MET A 355 2.76 -25.04 5.37
C MET A 355 1.40 -24.33 5.47
N VAL A 356 0.33 -25.08 5.72
CA VAL A 356 -1.05 -24.55 5.77
C VAL A 356 -1.40 -24.04 7.17
N LEU A 357 -0.66 -24.46 8.20
CA LEU A 357 -0.93 -24.09 9.60
C LEU A 357 -1.02 -22.57 9.83
N PRO A 358 -0.11 -21.72 9.31
CA PRO A 358 -0.23 -20.27 9.51
C PRO A 358 -1.48 -19.65 8.89
N LEU A 359 -1.94 -20.18 7.75
CA LEU A 359 -3.21 -19.77 7.15
C LEU A 359 -4.40 -20.11 8.05
N LEU A 360 -4.45 -21.34 8.57
CA LEU A 360 -5.54 -21.77 9.47
C LEU A 360 -5.58 -20.93 10.75
N MET A 361 -4.42 -20.66 11.33
CA MET A 361 -4.28 -19.81 12.51
C MET A 361 -4.72 -18.37 12.25
N LEU A 362 -4.37 -17.81 11.09
CA LEU A 362 -4.81 -16.48 10.68
C LEU A 362 -6.34 -16.40 10.53
N LEU A 363 -6.95 -17.38 9.87
CA LEU A 363 -8.41 -17.45 9.72
C LEU A 363 -9.11 -17.59 11.07
N GLY A 364 -8.56 -18.38 11.99
CA GLY A 364 -9.04 -18.51 13.36
C GLY A 364 -8.93 -17.19 14.14
N TYR A 365 -7.79 -16.50 14.05
CA TYR A 365 -7.57 -15.21 14.68
C TYR A 365 -8.58 -14.14 14.19
N ASP A 366 -8.82 -14.07 12.88
CA ASP A 366 -9.78 -13.13 12.31
C ASP A 366 -11.22 -13.45 12.70
N ALA A 367 -11.59 -14.74 12.75
CA ALA A 367 -12.89 -15.18 13.24
C ALA A 367 -13.11 -14.78 14.71
N PHE A 368 -12.11 -15.00 15.56
CA PHE A 368 -12.15 -14.64 16.98
C PHE A 368 -12.27 -13.12 17.19
N ARG A 369 -11.49 -12.33 16.44
CA ARG A 369 -11.54 -10.86 16.51
C ARG A 369 -12.89 -10.30 16.06
N LYS A 370 -13.55 -10.92 15.08
CA LYS A 370 -14.91 -10.55 14.66
C LYS A 370 -15.95 -10.87 15.72
N LEU A 371 -15.78 -11.96 16.47
CA LEU A 371 -16.69 -12.36 17.54
C LEU A 371 -16.63 -11.42 18.75
N ILE A 372 -15.44 -10.94 19.12
CA ILE A 372 -15.26 -9.97 20.22
C ILE A 372 -15.75 -8.56 19.87
N ARG A 373 -15.80 -8.19 18.58
CA ARG A 373 -16.21 -6.86 18.11
C ARG A 373 -17.73 -6.74 17.86
N ARG A 374 -18.47 -7.84 17.92
CA ARG A 374 -19.94 -7.86 17.96
C ARG A 374 -20.38 -7.84 19.41
#